data_AF-A0A6M8V2H9-F1
#
_entry.id   AF-A0A6M8V2H9-F1
#
_cell.length_a   1.000
_cell.length_b   1.000
_cell.length_c   1.000
_cell.angle_alpha   90.00
_cell.angle_beta   90.00
_cell.angle_gamma   90.00
#
_symmetry.space_group_name_H-M   'P 1'
#
loop_
_entity.id
_entity.type
_entity.pdbx_description
1 polymer ?
#
loop_
_entity_poly.entity_id
_entity_poly.type
_entity_poly.pdbx_seq_one_letter_code
_entity_poly.pdbx_strand_id
1 'polypeptide(L)'
;MISKIKLIIWRILNWMKVGGVVQIILSSGIRDDGWFKSFHTKKSIDQNGNPIPWCTHSFNKFIEPRLKKNFVVFEYGSGNSTLWYARRISSIKCVEHDLTWYMEYKSLFPKNVQAVHRPFNNDLSYAKEITADDTKYDVISIDGVDRNNCISFSIK
;
A
#
# COMPACT_ATOMS: atom_id res chain seq x y z
N MET A 1 19.08 -27.15 29.53
CA MET A 1 19.52 -27.99 28.40
C MET A 1 19.32 -27.30 27.05
N ILE A 2 18.12 -26.78 26.78
CA ILE A 2 17.75 -26.06 25.54
C ILE A 2 18.65 -24.84 25.24
N SER A 3 19.03 -24.07 26.27
CA SER A 3 19.91 -22.89 26.11
C SER A 3 21.32 -23.24 25.61
N LYS A 4 21.90 -24.35 26.09
CA LYS A 4 23.22 -24.83 25.66
C LYS A 4 23.21 -25.29 24.20
N ILE A 5 22.15 -25.97 23.77
CA ILE A 5 21.97 -26.41 22.37
C ILE A 5 21.83 -25.21 21.44
N LYS A 6 20.99 -24.23 21.80
CA LYS A 6 20.83 -22.98 21.03
C LYS A 6 22.17 -22.24 20.86
N LEU A 7 22.98 -22.17 21.91
CA LEU A 7 24.32 -21.57 21.86
C LEU A 7 25.25 -22.30 20.88
N ILE A 8 25.26 -23.64 20.90
CA ILE A 8 26.08 -24.44 19.97
C ILE A 8 25.65 -24.19 18.52
N ILE A 9 24.33 -24.22 18.24
CA ILE A 9 23.78 -23.94 16.91
C ILE A 9 24.21 -22.55 16.43
N TRP A 10 24.04 -21.51 17.26
CA TRP A 10 24.45 -20.15 16.88
C TRP A 10 25.95 -20.02 16.61
N ARG A 11 26.81 -20.73 17.37
CA ARG A 11 28.25 -20.75 17.11
C ARG A 11 28.57 -21.34 15.73
N ILE A 12 27.90 -22.43 15.35
CA ILE A 12 28.06 -23.05 14.02
C ILE A 12 27.59 -22.09 12.92
N LEU A 13 26.41 -21.49 13.07
CA LEU A 13 25.85 -20.55 12.09
C LEU A 13 26.75 -19.32 11.89
N ASN A 14 27.33 -18.78 12.98
CA ASN A 14 28.25 -17.66 12.91
C ASN A 14 29.60 -18.05 12.31
N TRP A 15 30.11 -19.24 12.63
CA TRP A 15 31.32 -19.79 12.00
C TRP A 15 31.16 -19.94 10.49
N MET A 16 29.99 -20.38 10.03
CA MET A 16 29.61 -20.45 8.62
C MET A 16 29.27 -19.09 7.99
N LYS A 17 29.33 -17.98 8.73
CA LYS A 17 28.95 -16.61 8.30
C LYS A 17 27.51 -16.47 7.81
N VAL A 18 26.61 -17.38 8.19
CA VAL A 18 25.17 -17.34 7.82
C VAL A 18 24.28 -16.87 8.97
N GLY A 19 24.82 -16.74 10.17
CA GLY A 19 24.06 -16.32 11.37
C GLY A 19 23.27 -15.03 11.16
N GLY A 20 23.83 -14.04 10.47
CA GLY A 20 23.13 -12.79 10.15
C GLY A 20 21.91 -13.01 9.26
N VAL A 21 22.03 -13.80 8.19
CA VAL A 21 20.92 -14.12 7.27
C VAL A 21 19.82 -14.88 8.02
N VAL A 22 20.21 -15.88 8.82
CA VAL A 22 19.28 -16.65 9.66
C VAL A 22 18.56 -15.73 10.65
N GLN A 23 19.28 -14.81 11.30
CA GLN A 23 18.70 -13.84 12.21
C GLN A 23 17.69 -12.93 11.50
N ILE A 24 17.99 -12.47 10.28
CA ILE A 24 17.07 -11.63 9.51
C ILE A 24 15.77 -12.38 9.21
N ILE A 25 15.88 -13.66 8.83
CA ILE A 25 14.72 -14.51 8.52
C ILE A 25 13.92 -14.85 9.79
N LEU A 26 14.58 -14.99 10.95
CA LEU A 26 13.90 -15.35 12.21
C LEU A 26 13.31 -14.14 12.94
N SER A 27 14.02 -13.02 12.98
CA SER A 27 13.69 -11.84 13.79
C SER A 27 14.36 -10.57 13.22
N SER A 28 13.60 -9.81 12.43
CA SER A 28 14.01 -8.51 11.87
C SER A 28 12.82 -7.65 11.47
N GLY A 29 13.04 -6.33 11.40
CA GLY A 29 12.03 -5.38 10.94
C GLY A 29 11.54 -5.65 9.52
N ILE A 30 12.41 -6.08 8.58
CA ILE A 30 11.98 -6.41 7.21
C ILE A 30 11.07 -7.66 7.17
N ARG A 31 11.29 -8.63 8.07
CA ARG A 31 10.37 -9.75 8.24
C ARG A 31 9.04 -9.28 8.80
N ASP A 32 9.08 -8.51 9.88
CA ASP A 32 7.87 -8.03 10.58
C ASP A 32 7.02 -7.11 9.67
N ASP A 33 7.67 -6.32 8.81
CA ASP A 33 7.03 -5.45 7.83
C ASP A 33 6.46 -6.22 6.61
N GLY A 34 6.72 -7.52 6.50
CA GLY A 34 6.18 -8.37 5.43
C GLY A 34 7.00 -8.42 4.14
N TRP A 35 8.23 -7.91 4.13
CA TRP A 35 9.07 -7.82 2.92
C TRP A 35 9.21 -9.16 2.20
N PHE A 36 9.50 -10.24 2.93
CA PHE A 36 9.65 -11.57 2.36
C PHE A 36 8.35 -12.04 1.70
N LYS A 37 7.20 -11.88 2.36
CA LYS A 37 5.91 -12.33 1.82
C LYS A 37 5.53 -11.53 0.58
N SER A 38 5.76 -10.21 0.60
CA SER A 38 5.58 -9.34 -0.55
C SER A 38 6.45 -9.77 -1.74
N PHE A 39 7.73 -10.06 -1.51
CA PHE A 39 8.67 -10.46 -2.55
C PHE A 39 8.24 -11.75 -3.28
N HIS A 40 7.78 -12.76 -2.53
CA HIS A 40 7.37 -14.05 -3.08
C HIS A 40 6.02 -13.99 -3.79
N THR A 41 5.08 -13.24 -3.24
CA THR A 41 3.71 -13.13 -3.82
C THR A 41 3.61 -12.11 -4.93
N LYS A 42 4.63 -11.26 -5.13
CA LYS A 42 4.61 -10.10 -6.05
C LYS A 42 3.46 -9.14 -5.76
N LYS A 43 3.10 -9.01 -4.49
CA LYS A 43 2.03 -8.12 -4.00
C LYS A 43 2.56 -7.28 -2.86
N SER A 44 2.06 -6.06 -2.73
CA SER A 44 2.37 -5.19 -1.58
C SER A 44 1.50 -5.60 -0.38
N ILE A 45 2.04 -6.46 0.48
CA ILE A 45 1.33 -7.05 1.63
C ILE A 45 2.19 -7.09 2.91
N ASP A 46 1.54 -7.01 4.07
CA ASP A 46 2.20 -7.22 5.36
C ASP A 46 2.53 -8.70 5.62
N GLN A 47 3.18 -8.99 6.76
CA GLN A 47 3.51 -10.37 7.16
C GLN A 47 2.28 -11.28 7.30
N ASN A 48 1.12 -10.71 7.64
CA ASN A 48 -0.15 -11.43 7.78
C ASN A 48 -0.84 -11.64 6.41
N GLY A 49 -0.36 -10.98 5.36
CA GLY A 49 -0.96 -11.00 4.02
C GLY A 49 -2.05 -9.96 3.81
N ASN A 50 -2.20 -8.99 4.73
CA ASN A 50 -3.08 -7.86 4.50
C ASN A 50 -2.48 -6.94 3.45
N PRO A 51 -3.31 -6.31 2.60
CA PRO A 51 -2.85 -5.31 1.64
C PRO A 51 -2.25 -4.11 2.38
N ILE A 52 -1.13 -3.60 1.86
CA ILE A 52 -0.48 -2.35 2.29
C ILE A 52 -0.16 -1.46 1.07
N PRO A 53 -0.07 -0.13 1.23
CA PRO A 53 0.31 0.74 0.12
C PRO A 53 1.69 0.38 -0.41
N TRP A 54 1.86 0.47 -1.74
CA TRP A 54 3.18 0.33 -2.37
C TRP A 54 4.01 1.59 -2.12
N CYS A 55 4.39 1.78 -0.88
CA CYS A 55 5.25 2.85 -0.40
C CYS A 55 6.34 2.25 0.49
N THR A 56 7.30 3.06 0.91
CA THR A 56 8.28 2.61 1.89
C THR A 56 7.60 2.22 3.20
N HIS A 57 8.12 1.20 3.89
CA HIS A 57 7.57 0.80 5.18
C HIS A 57 7.61 1.95 6.21
N SER A 58 8.60 2.85 6.11
CA SER A 58 8.69 4.05 6.94
C SER A 58 7.53 5.02 6.66
N PHE A 59 7.16 5.23 5.40
CA PHE A 59 5.99 6.03 5.04
C PHE A 59 4.71 5.40 5.59
N ASN A 60 4.51 4.09 5.38
CA ASN A 60 3.32 3.39 5.88
C ASN A 60 3.18 3.52 7.40
N LYS A 61 4.28 3.32 8.16
CA LYS A 61 4.32 3.52 9.62
C LYS A 61 4.09 4.97 10.04
N PHE A 62 4.49 5.92 9.21
CA PHE A 62 4.23 7.34 9.46
C PHE A 62 2.76 7.70 9.23
N ILE A 63 2.16 7.30 8.11
CA ILE A 63 0.80 7.72 7.76
C ILE A 63 -0.27 6.94 8.55
N GLU A 64 -0.04 5.65 8.85
CA GLU A 64 -1.04 4.78 9.47
C GLU A 64 -1.71 5.34 10.73
N PRO A 65 -0.97 5.78 11.77
CA PRO A 65 -1.59 6.29 12.99
C PRO A 65 -2.25 7.68 12.82
N ARG A 66 -2.06 8.33 11.67
CA ARG A 66 -2.61 9.67 11.38
C ARG A 66 -3.94 9.63 10.63
N LEU A 67 -4.30 8.47 10.07
CA LEU A 67 -5.60 8.27 9.44
C LEU A 67 -6.70 8.17 10.49
N LYS A 68 -7.82 8.88 10.25
CA LYS A 68 -8.98 8.89 11.13
C LYS A 68 -10.17 8.22 10.46
N LYS A 69 -11.05 7.63 11.27
CA LYS A 69 -12.26 6.93 10.81
C LYS A 69 -13.25 7.82 10.07
N ASN A 70 -13.19 9.13 10.28
CA ASN A 70 -14.04 10.11 9.60
C ASN A 70 -13.41 10.69 8.32
N PHE A 71 -12.19 10.29 7.95
CA PHE A 71 -11.53 10.84 6.76
C PHE A 71 -12.21 10.41 5.46
N VAL A 72 -12.22 11.32 4.50
CA VAL A 72 -12.60 11.11 3.10
C VAL A 72 -11.34 11.23 2.25
N VAL A 73 -10.99 10.17 1.52
CA VAL A 73 -9.72 10.10 0.78
C VAL A 73 -9.97 10.05 -0.73
N PHE A 74 -9.12 10.73 -1.49
CA PHE A 74 -9.03 10.55 -2.94
C PHE A 74 -7.73 9.85 -3.31
N GLU A 75 -7.77 8.95 -4.28
CA GLU A 75 -6.60 8.24 -4.78
C GLU A 75 -6.54 8.27 -6.32
N TYR A 76 -5.46 8.82 -6.86
CA TYR A 76 -5.06 8.56 -8.24
C TYR A 76 -4.28 7.26 -8.27
N GLY A 77 -4.82 6.27 -8.98
CA GLY A 77 -4.41 4.88 -8.94
C GLY A 77 -5.37 4.07 -8.07
N SER A 78 -5.29 2.75 -8.15
CA SER A 78 -6.07 1.86 -7.31
C SER A 78 -5.31 0.57 -6.99
N GLY A 79 -5.68 -0.10 -5.90
CA GLY A 79 -5.13 -1.42 -5.60
C GLY A 79 -5.11 -1.76 -4.11
N ASN A 80 -3.99 -2.35 -3.66
CA ASN A 80 -3.78 -2.70 -2.25
C ASN A 80 -3.77 -1.46 -1.33
N SER A 81 -3.26 -0.32 -1.80
CA SER A 81 -3.35 0.96 -1.08
C SER A 81 -4.81 1.34 -0.82
N THR A 82 -5.69 1.22 -1.82
CA THR A 82 -7.13 1.49 -1.71
C THR A 82 -7.77 0.61 -0.63
N LEU A 83 -7.52 -0.71 -0.67
CA LEU A 83 -8.01 -1.66 0.35
C LEU A 83 -7.47 -1.33 1.75
N TRP A 84 -6.22 -0.88 1.84
CA TRP A 84 -5.59 -0.49 3.09
C TRP A 84 -6.21 0.79 3.68
N TYR A 85 -6.45 1.80 2.86
CA TYR A 85 -7.16 3.03 3.23
C TYR A 85 -8.58 2.72 3.68
N ALA A 86 -9.34 1.97 2.87
CA ALA A 86 -10.76 1.68 3.11
C ALA A 86 -11.05 1.05 4.48
N ARG A 87 -10.10 0.29 5.05
CA ARG A 87 -10.21 -0.30 6.40
C ARG A 87 -10.07 0.73 7.54
N ARG A 88 -9.55 1.92 7.26
CA ARG A 88 -9.10 2.90 8.26
C ARG A 88 -9.89 4.21 8.26
N ILE A 89 -10.59 4.51 7.18
CA ILE A 89 -11.27 5.80 6.94
C ILE A 89 -12.78 5.63 6.68
N SER A 90 -13.49 6.74 6.48
CA SER A 90 -14.93 6.74 6.21
C SER A 90 -15.21 6.27 4.79
N SER A 91 -14.63 6.94 3.79
CA SER A 91 -14.82 6.62 2.37
C SER A 91 -13.58 6.98 1.55
N ILE A 92 -13.44 6.32 0.41
CA ILE A 92 -12.40 6.61 -0.57
C ILE A 92 -12.95 6.59 -1.98
N LYS A 93 -12.57 7.58 -2.78
CA LYS A 93 -12.76 7.58 -4.23
C LYS A 93 -11.41 7.34 -4.90
N CYS A 94 -11.33 6.38 -5.82
CA CYS A 94 -10.10 6.10 -6.55
C CYS A 94 -10.33 6.09 -8.07
N VAL A 95 -9.35 6.57 -8.82
CA VAL A 95 -9.37 6.60 -10.29
C VAL A 95 -8.26 5.73 -10.88
N GLU A 96 -8.64 4.77 -11.72
CA GLU A 96 -7.73 3.83 -12.37
C GLU A 96 -7.73 3.99 -13.89
N HIS A 97 -6.55 3.96 -14.48
CA HIS A 97 -6.34 4.10 -15.92
C HIS A 97 -6.22 2.77 -16.67
N ASP A 98 -5.78 1.71 -15.99
CA ASP A 98 -5.72 0.38 -16.57
C ASP A 98 -7.04 -0.37 -16.35
N LEU A 99 -7.73 -0.68 -17.46
CA LEU A 99 -9.03 -1.35 -17.42
C LEU A 99 -8.95 -2.75 -16.81
N THR A 100 -7.88 -3.49 -17.10
CA THR A 100 -7.72 -4.87 -16.62
C THR A 100 -7.53 -4.87 -15.11
N TRP A 101 -6.66 -3.99 -14.62
CA TRP A 101 -6.40 -3.79 -13.20
C TRP A 101 -7.64 -3.30 -12.45
N TYR A 102 -8.36 -2.34 -13.03
CA TYR A 102 -9.63 -1.86 -12.50
C TYR A 102 -10.62 -3.00 -12.30
N MET A 103 -10.79 -3.85 -13.32
CA MET A 103 -11.73 -4.98 -13.25
C MET A 103 -11.30 -6.02 -12.22
N GLU A 104 -10.00 -6.31 -12.11
CA GLU A 104 -9.45 -7.23 -11.11
C GLU A 104 -9.77 -6.74 -9.68
N TYR A 105 -9.46 -5.49 -9.37
CA TYR A 105 -9.59 -4.96 -8.02
C TYR A 105 -10.99 -4.52 -7.63
N LYS A 106 -11.81 -4.04 -8.58
CA LYS A 106 -13.17 -3.56 -8.29
C LYS A 106 -14.00 -4.60 -7.55
N SER A 107 -13.82 -5.86 -7.87
CA SER A 107 -14.51 -6.99 -7.22
C SER A 107 -14.13 -7.18 -5.74
N LEU A 108 -12.94 -6.72 -5.34
CA LEU A 108 -12.39 -6.86 -3.99
C LEU A 108 -12.75 -5.67 -3.09
N PHE A 109 -13.18 -4.56 -3.68
CA PHE A 109 -13.38 -3.32 -2.94
C PHE A 109 -14.63 -3.36 -2.04
N PRO A 110 -14.52 -2.95 -0.76
CA PRO A 110 -15.66 -2.85 0.12
C PRO A 110 -16.59 -1.69 -0.26
N LYS A 111 -17.77 -1.64 0.37
CA LYS A 111 -18.84 -0.68 0.05
C LYS A 111 -18.45 0.79 0.16
N ASN A 112 -17.44 1.12 0.97
CA ASN A 112 -16.99 2.50 1.16
C ASN A 112 -15.94 2.96 0.12
N VAL A 113 -15.68 2.16 -0.91
CA VAL A 113 -14.81 2.52 -2.04
C VAL A 113 -15.65 2.85 -3.27
N GLN A 114 -15.44 4.03 -3.82
CA GLN A 114 -15.96 4.43 -5.13
C GLN A 114 -14.82 4.37 -6.15
N ALA A 115 -14.77 3.30 -6.94
CA ALA A 115 -13.75 3.13 -7.97
C ALA A 115 -14.27 3.52 -9.36
N VAL A 116 -13.55 4.42 -10.03
CA VAL A 116 -13.86 4.88 -11.40
C VAL A 116 -12.71 4.50 -12.34
N HIS A 117 -13.03 4.05 -13.54
CA HIS A 117 -12.06 3.84 -14.60
C HIS A 117 -12.03 5.06 -15.54
N ARG A 118 -10.84 5.64 -15.74
CA ARG A 118 -10.57 6.72 -16.70
C ARG A 118 -9.30 6.38 -17.48
N PRO A 119 -9.40 6.01 -18.77
CA PRO A 119 -8.21 5.67 -19.54
C PRO A 119 -7.25 6.86 -19.62
N PHE A 120 -5.95 6.57 -19.69
CA PHE A 120 -4.95 7.61 -19.87
C PHE A 120 -4.94 8.08 -21.33
N ASN A 121 -5.51 9.27 -21.58
CA ASN A 121 -5.65 9.89 -22.89
C ASN A 121 -5.40 11.41 -22.82
N ASN A 122 -5.54 12.11 -23.94
CA ASN A 122 -5.20 13.54 -24.05
C ASN A 122 -6.26 14.51 -23.49
N ASP A 123 -7.37 14.05 -22.91
CA ASP A 123 -8.47 14.92 -22.44
C ASP A 123 -8.37 15.32 -20.95
N LEU A 124 -7.36 14.78 -20.25
CA LEU A 124 -7.10 14.96 -18.82
C LEU A 124 -8.24 14.44 -17.91
N SER A 125 -9.15 13.59 -18.41
CA SER A 125 -10.27 13.04 -17.65
C SER A 125 -9.81 12.28 -16.41
N TYR A 126 -8.70 11.54 -16.50
CA TYR A 126 -8.05 10.90 -15.36
C TYR A 126 -7.68 11.93 -14.28
N ALA A 127 -6.90 12.95 -14.64
CA ALA A 127 -6.44 13.97 -13.70
C ALA A 127 -7.58 14.83 -13.13
N LYS A 128 -8.63 15.09 -13.93
CA LYS A 128 -9.82 15.88 -13.54
C LYS A 128 -10.83 15.11 -12.69
N GLU A 129 -10.67 13.80 -12.48
CA GLU A 129 -11.68 13.01 -11.75
C GLU A 129 -11.89 13.48 -10.30
N ILE A 130 -10.87 14.08 -9.69
CA ILE A 130 -10.99 14.71 -8.36
C ILE A 130 -11.95 15.89 -8.35
N THR A 131 -12.16 16.54 -9.49
CA THR A 131 -13.07 17.70 -9.65
C THR A 131 -14.42 17.31 -10.23
N ALA A 132 -14.76 16.00 -10.27
CA ALA A 132 -16.05 15.55 -10.78
C ALA A 132 -17.22 15.86 -9.84
N ASP A 133 -16.92 16.19 -8.58
CA ASP A 133 -17.85 16.58 -7.54
C ASP A 133 -17.19 17.63 -6.61
N ASP A 134 -17.98 18.24 -5.72
CA ASP A 134 -17.50 19.27 -4.77
C ASP A 134 -16.92 18.68 -3.47
N THR A 135 -16.58 17.38 -3.46
CA THR A 135 -16.05 16.73 -2.25
C THR A 135 -14.68 17.31 -1.89
N LYS A 136 -14.53 17.74 -0.63
CA LYS A 136 -13.23 18.05 -0.04
C LYS A 136 -12.65 16.78 0.61
N TYR A 137 -11.41 16.47 0.26
CA TYR A 137 -10.72 15.27 0.72
C TYR A 137 -9.72 15.63 1.81
N ASP A 138 -9.66 14.84 2.89
CA ASP A 138 -8.69 14.99 3.98
C ASP A 138 -7.28 14.55 3.55
N VAL A 139 -7.22 13.56 2.64
CA VAL A 139 -5.98 13.03 2.07
C VAL A 139 -6.19 12.80 0.58
N ILE A 140 -5.20 13.22 -0.21
CA ILE A 140 -5.12 12.94 -1.64
C ILE A 140 -3.84 12.15 -1.88
N SER A 141 -3.98 10.91 -2.36
CA SER A 141 -2.87 10.03 -2.73
C SER A 141 -2.67 10.08 -4.24
N ILE A 142 -1.44 10.35 -4.69
CA ILE A 142 -1.11 10.51 -6.11
C ILE A 142 -0.10 9.44 -6.50
N ASP A 143 -0.61 8.25 -6.87
CA ASP A 143 0.23 7.08 -7.16
C ASP A 143 -0.01 6.46 -8.55
N GLY A 144 -0.88 7.06 -9.36
CA GLY A 144 -1.10 6.63 -10.73
C GLY A 144 -0.22 7.34 -11.76
N VAL A 145 -0.81 7.60 -12.92
CA VAL A 145 -0.20 8.29 -14.07
C VAL A 145 -0.47 9.80 -14.00
N ASP A 146 0.16 10.57 -14.90
CA ASP A 146 -0.07 12.01 -15.07
C ASP A 146 0.05 12.85 -13.80
N ARG A 147 1.02 12.50 -12.95
CA ARG A 147 1.11 13.00 -11.57
C ARG A 147 1.16 14.53 -11.48
N ASN A 148 1.78 15.21 -12.46
CA ASN A 148 1.85 16.68 -12.49
C ASN A 148 0.46 17.32 -12.64
N ASN A 149 -0.36 16.84 -13.58
CA ASN A 149 -1.73 17.35 -13.74
C ASN A 149 -2.60 16.95 -12.55
N CYS A 150 -2.45 15.72 -12.04
CA CYS A 150 -3.17 15.27 -10.85
C CYS A 150 -2.93 16.21 -9.66
N ILE A 151 -1.67 16.59 -9.41
CA ILE A 151 -1.31 17.58 -8.39
C ILE A 151 -1.98 18.93 -8.68
N SER A 152 -1.89 19.42 -9.92
CA SER A 152 -2.48 20.71 -10.34
C SER A 152 -3.99 20.79 -10.08
N PHE A 153 -4.73 19.72 -10.38
CA PHE A 153 -6.18 19.67 -10.13
C PHE A 153 -6.55 19.48 -8.65
N SER A 154 -5.60 19.04 -7.81
CA SER A 154 -5.82 18.75 -6.39
C SER A 154 -5.68 19.97 -5.47
N ILE A 155 -4.95 21.02 -5.89
CA ILE A 155 -4.59 22.17 -5.03
C ILE A 155 -5.53 23.38 -5.24
N LYS A 156 -6.82 23.14 -5.49
CA LYS A 156 -7.81 24.21 -5.73
C LYS A 156 -8.56 24.67 -4.49
#